data_AF-A0A923QB77-F1
#
_entry.id   AF-A0A923QB77-F1
#
_cell.length_a   1.000
_cell.length_b   1.000
_cell.length_c   1.000
_cell.angle_alpha   90.00
_cell.angle_beta   90.00
_cell.angle_gamma   90.00
#
_symmetry.space_group_name_H-M   'P 1'
#
loop_
_entity.id
_entity.type
_entity.pdbx_description
1 polymer ?
#
loop_
_entity_poly.entity_id
_entity_poly.type
_entity_poly.pdbx_seq_one_letter_code
_entity_poly.pdbx_strand_id
1 'polypeptide(L)' 'VVGEQDLLTPPWQAKAVADAIPGARYELLTGPGSSHALHIERLDDLLGVVTSFLADQEVGA' A
#
# COMPACT_ATOMS: atom_id res chain seq x y z
N VAL A 1 -0.11 -1.63 0.59
CA VAL A 1 -0.18 -0.17 0.79
C VAL A 1 -0.72 0.07 2.18
N VAL A 2 -0.09 0.94 2.97
CA VAL A 2 -0.51 1.29 4.33
C VAL A 2 -0.27 2.78 4.57
N GLY A 3 -1.12 3.43 5.38
CA GLY A 3 -0.92 4.81 5.80
C GLY A 3 -0.06 4.93 7.06
N GLU A 4 0.75 5.98 7.19
CA GLU A 4 1.62 6.20 8.35
C GLU A 4 0.87 6.34 9.69
N GLN A 5 -0.42 6.69 9.66
CA GLN A 5 -1.29 6.94 10.81
C GLN A 5 -2.29 5.79 11.05
N ASP A 6 -2.18 4.68 10.31
CA ASP A 6 -3.05 3.53 10.49
C ASP A 6 -2.79 2.86 11.86
N LEU A 7 -3.83 2.80 12.70
CA LEU A 7 -3.79 2.16 14.01
C LEU A 7 -4.32 0.72 14.00
N LEU A 8 -5.12 0.34 13.00
CA LEU A 8 -5.71 -1.00 12.90
C LEU A 8 -4.71 -1.99 12.29
N THR A 9 -4.00 -1.55 11.25
CA THR A 9 -2.95 -2.30 10.56
C THR A 9 -1.69 -1.45 10.42
N PRO A 10 -0.96 -1.18 11.51
CA PRO A 10 0.13 -0.21 11.51
C PRO A 10 1.29 -0.61 10.58
N PRO A 11 2.14 0.35 10.15
CA PRO A 11 3.21 0.13 9.19
C PRO A 11 4.12 -1.07 9.46
N TRP A 12 4.50 -1.30 10.72
CA TRP A 12 5.34 -2.43 11.11
C TRP A 12 4.68 -3.79 10.86
N GLN A 13 3.36 -3.88 11.08
CA GLN A 13 2.60 -5.11 10.86
C GLN A 13 2.39 -5.35 9.37
N ALA A 14 2.03 -4.32 8.61
CA ALA A 14 1.89 -4.40 7.16
C ALA A 14 3.22 -4.78 6.49
N LYS A 15 4.35 -4.24 6.98
CA LYS A 15 5.68 -4.63 6.51
C LYS A 15 6.01 -6.09 6.83
N ALA A 16 5.70 -6.57 8.03
CA ALA A 16 5.91 -7.96 8.39
C ALA A 16 5.15 -8.93 7.48
N VAL A 17 3.92 -8.59 7.07
CA VAL A 17 3.14 -9.36 6.08
C VAL A 17 3.83 -9.36 4.71
N ALA A 18 4.22 -8.19 4.21
CA ALA A 18 4.89 -8.08 2.91
C ALA A 18 6.22 -8.84 2.86
N ASP A 19 7.02 -8.76 3.93
CA ASP A 19 8.30 -9.47 4.03
C ASP A 19 8.14 -11.01 4.03
N ALA A 20 6.96 -11.51 4.43
CA ALA A 20 6.67 -12.94 4.49
C ALA A 20 6.10 -13.53 3.18
N ILE A 21 5.66 -12.71 2.23
CA ILE A 21 4.98 -13.17 1.00
C ILE A 21 5.92 -12.96 -0.20
N PRO A 22 6.36 -14.05 -0.88
CA PRO A 22 7.17 -13.92 -2.09
C PRO A 22 6.47 -13.09 -3.17
N GLY A 23 7.18 -12.10 -3.71
CA GLY A 23 6.68 -11.20 -4.75
C GLY A 23 5.76 -10.08 -4.24
N ALA A 24 5.49 -10.00 -2.93
CA ALA A 24 4.73 -8.87 -2.39
C ALA A 24 5.54 -7.57 -2.39
N ARG A 25 4.83 -6.44 -2.46
CA ARG A 25 5.39 -5.10 -2.46
C ARG A 25 4.85 -4.30 -1.26
N TYR A 26 5.74 -3.70 -0.50
CA TYR A 26 5.40 -2.80 0.61
C TYR A 26 5.44 -1.34 0.15
N GLU A 27 4.38 -0.60 0.41
CA GLU A 27 4.23 0.82 0.05
C GLU A 27 3.63 1.57 1.24
N LEU A 28 4.35 2.58 1.74
CA LEU A 28 3.95 3.43 2.87
C LEU A 28 3.56 4.80 2.35
N LEU A 29 2.32 5.20 2.56
CA LEU A 29 1.85 6.56 2.29
C LEU A 29 2.04 7.42 3.55
N THR A 30 2.66 8.59 3.37
CA THR A 30 2.97 9.55 4.45
C THR A 30 2.23 10.87 4.22
N GLY A 31 1.97 11.61 5.29
CA GLY A 31 1.27 12.88 5.27
C GLY A 31 -0.22 12.80 5.67
N PRO A 32 -0.92 13.94 5.65
CA PRO A 32 -2.32 14.03 6.09
C PRO A 32 -3.24 13.04 5.36
N GLY A 33 -4.16 12.41 6.09
CA GLY A 33 -5.10 11.44 5.54
C GLY A 33 -4.48 10.07 5.24
N SER A 34 -3.24 9.81 5.66
CA SER A 34 -2.62 8.48 5.55
C SER A 34 -3.03 7.60 6.72
N SER A 35 -4.33 7.39 6.93
CA SER A 35 -4.83 6.53 7.99
C SER A 35 -5.26 5.18 7.42
N HIS A 36 -6.39 4.64 7.87
CA HIS A 36 -6.79 3.27 7.58
C HIS A 36 -7.58 3.14 6.27
N ALA A 37 -8.54 4.04 6.01
CA ALA A 37 -9.44 3.91 4.86
C ALA A 37 -8.90 4.64 3.62
N LEU A 38 -7.70 4.27 3.15
CA LEU A 38 -7.01 4.95 2.05
C LEU A 38 -7.82 5.08 0.75
N HIS A 39 -8.72 4.13 0.47
CA HIS A 39 -9.62 4.16 -0.68
C HIS A 39 -10.69 5.27 -0.60
N ILE A 40 -10.87 5.88 0.57
CA ILE A 40 -11.73 7.05 0.80
C ILE A 40 -10.88 8.29 1.03
N GLU A 41 -9.82 8.16 1.83
CA GLU A 41 -9.01 9.29 2.30
C GLU A 41 -8.01 9.81 1.26
N ARG A 42 -7.46 8.91 0.44
CA ARG A 42 -6.36 9.17 -0.50
C ARG A 42 -6.51 8.32 -1.77
N LEU A 43 -7.69 8.41 -2.41
CA LEU A 43 -8.05 7.57 -3.55
C LEU A 43 -7.00 7.61 -4.68
N ASP A 44 -6.59 8.80 -5.10
CA ASP A 44 -5.67 8.94 -6.23
C ASP A 44 -4.29 8.35 -5.95
N ASP A 45 -3.77 8.53 -4.73
CA ASP A 45 -2.50 7.94 -4.31
C ASP A 45 -2.57 6.41 -4.30
N LEU A 46 -3.67 5.85 -3.74
CA LEU A 46 -3.89 4.41 -3.72
C LEU A 46 -4.00 3.85 -5.15
N LEU A 47 -4.75 4.51 -6.03
CA LEU A 47 -4.91 4.11 -7.42
C LEU A 47 -3.58 4.17 -8.18
N GLY A 48 -2.74 5.17 -7.96
CA GLY A 48 -1.42 5.26 -8.58
C GLY A 48 -0.53 4.06 -8.22
N VAL A 49 -0.54 3.66 -6.95
CA VAL A 49 0.23 2.49 -6.49
C VAL A 49 -0.31 1.18 -7.07
N VAL A 50 -1.63 0.99 -7.03
CA VAL A 50 -2.26 -0.27 -7.52
C VAL A 50 -2.10 -0.40 -9.03
N THR A 51 -2.32 0.67 -9.80
CA THR A 51 -2.20 0.62 -11.26
C THR A 51 -0.75 0.40 -11.71
N SER A 52 0.23 1.03 -11.05
CA SER A 52 1.65 0.75 -11.30
C SER A 52 1.99 -0.72 -11.03
N PHE A 53 1.50 -1.28 -9.92
CA PHE A 53 1.74 -2.69 -9.61
C PHE A 53 1.17 -3.63 -10.68
N LEU A 54 -0.04 -3.37 -11.16
CA LEU A 54 -0.69 -4.17 -12.20
C LEU A 54 0.05 -4.08 -13.54
N ALA A 55 0.49 -2.88 -13.93
CA ALA A 55 1.29 -2.69 -15.15
C ALA A 55 2.59 -3.51 -15.11
N ASP A 56 3.25 -3.60 -13.95
CA ASP A 56 4.44 -4.43 -13.77
C ASP A 56 4.14 -5.94 -13.96
N GLN A 57 2.91 -6.39 -13.67
CA GLN A 57 2.53 -7.80 -13.86
C GLN A 57 2.24 -8.13 -15.33
N GLU A 58 1.67 -7.19 -16.09
CA GLU A 58 1.38 -7.37 -17.52
C GLU A 58 2.66 -7.52 -18.36
N VAL A 59 3.77 -6.91 -17.95
CA VAL A 59 5.08 -7.07 -18.60
C VAL A 59 5.71 -8.45 -18.34
N GLY A 60 5.21 -9.19 -17.35
CA GLY A 60 5.70 -10.53 -16.97
C GLY A 60 4.84 -11.71 -17.44
N ALA A 61 3.75 -11.48 -18.19
CA ALA A 61 2.79 -12.50 -18.66
C ALA A 61 3.06 -13.01 -20.08
#